data_AF-X1SK61-F1
#
_entry.id   AF-X1SK61-F1
#
_cell.length_a   1.000
_cell.length_b   1.000
_cell.length_c   1.000
_cell.angle_alpha   90.00
_cell.angle_beta   90.00
_cell.angle_gamma   90.00
#
_symmetry.space_group_name_H-M   'P 1'
#
loop_
_entity.id
_entity.type
_entity.pdbx_description
1 polymer ?
#
loop_
_entity_poly.entity_id
_entity_poly.type
_entity_poly.pdbx_seq_one_letter_code
_entity_poly.pdbx_strand_id
1 'polypeptide(L)'
;AKKPENVNEEIFKQIEEGAIDRDFIFENYKGLGETVEHHGFNPNEKRNLTYQQYFTPYPVIQFITRALNLENTEKAIVLDNSCGMGRMFRYLHPSTRIIGIEKEEKAYKVAKALFPDARIIRDDLINHILPFKSVDVSLINPPFSMRLEKRDSGLYNARWGARGPGSSVESHIIMYVI
;
A
#
# COMPACT_ATOMS: atom_id res chain seq x y z
N ALA A 1 11.60 -9.35 32.63
CA ALA A 1 11.65 -8.23 31.67
C ALA A 1 10.31 -8.20 30.93
N LYS A 2 9.60 -7.07 30.90
CA LYS A 2 8.42 -6.92 30.02
C LYS A 2 8.91 -7.18 28.59
N LYS A 3 8.24 -8.07 27.83
CA LYS A 3 8.41 -8.11 26.37
C LYS A 3 8.16 -6.68 25.88
N PRO A 4 8.98 -6.13 24.95
CA PRO A 4 8.65 -4.84 24.36
C PRO A 4 7.23 -4.93 23.82
N GLU A 5 6.36 -4.05 24.30
CA GLU A 5 4.98 -3.94 23.83
C GLU A 5 5.05 -3.81 22.31
N ASN A 6 4.33 -4.68 21.60
CA ASN A 6 4.33 -4.67 20.15
C ASN A 6 3.69 -3.35 19.72
N VAL A 7 4.48 -2.44 19.16
CA VAL A 7 4.02 -1.08 18.83
C VAL A 7 2.79 -1.08 17.92
N ASN A 8 2.61 -2.12 17.09
CA ASN A 8 1.40 -2.27 16.29
C ASN A 8 0.15 -2.57 17.14
N GLU A 9 0.28 -3.32 18.24
CA GLU A 9 -0.84 -3.59 19.16
C GLU A 9 -1.33 -2.31 19.83
N GLU A 10 -0.41 -1.44 20.26
CA GLU A 10 -0.75 -0.12 20.78
C GLU A 10 -1.46 0.74 19.72
N ILE A 11 -0.97 0.71 18.47
CA ILE A 11 -1.64 1.39 17.34
C ILE A 11 -3.06 0.85 17.12
N PHE A 12 -3.27 -0.47 17.14
CA PHE A 12 -4.62 -1.02 16.96
C PHE A 12 -5.55 -0.65 18.10
N LYS A 13 -5.05 -0.62 19.33
CA LYS A 13 -5.81 -0.16 20.49
C LYS A 13 -6.23 1.30 20.34
N GLN A 14 -5.33 2.19 19.94
CA GLN A 14 -5.66 3.60 19.65
C GLN A 14 -6.73 3.74 18.57
N ILE A 15 -6.67 2.92 17.52
CA ILE A 15 -7.67 2.89 16.45
C ILE A 15 -9.03 2.42 16.98
N GLU A 16 -9.06 1.36 17.79
CA GLU A 16 -10.29 0.81 18.39
C GLU A 16 -10.95 1.78 19.37
N GLU A 17 -10.14 2.52 20.13
CA GLU A 17 -10.59 3.55 21.09
C GLU A 17 -10.94 4.89 20.42
N GLY A 18 -10.60 5.06 19.13
CA GLY A 18 -10.79 6.31 18.38
C GLY A 18 -9.82 7.44 18.78
N ALA A 19 -8.84 7.15 19.63
CA ALA A 19 -7.83 8.09 20.12
C ALA A 19 -6.59 8.08 19.20
N ILE A 20 -6.80 8.42 17.93
CA ILE A 20 -5.79 8.26 16.87
C ILE A 20 -4.74 9.37 16.95
N ASP A 21 -3.50 9.03 17.32
CA ASP A 21 -2.32 9.87 17.08
C ASP A 21 -1.72 9.56 15.70
N ARG A 22 -1.99 10.43 14.74
CA ARG A 22 -1.58 10.25 13.34
C ARG A 22 -0.06 10.18 13.18
N ASP A 23 0.67 11.07 13.84
CA ASP A 23 2.12 11.16 13.66
C ASP A 23 2.80 9.95 14.32
N PHE A 24 2.33 9.55 15.50
CA PHE A 24 2.78 8.31 16.14
C PHE A 24 2.58 7.10 15.21
N ILE A 25 1.40 6.94 14.62
CA ILE A 25 1.12 5.83 13.71
C ILE A 25 2.02 5.88 12.47
N PHE A 26 2.19 7.05 11.84
CA PHE A 26 3.08 7.21 10.69
C PHE A 26 4.53 6.85 11.02
N GLU A 27 5.02 7.19 12.21
CA GLU A 27 6.40 6.94 12.59
C GLU A 27 6.65 5.50 13.04
N ASN A 28 5.63 4.83 13.60
CA ASN A 28 5.84 3.59 14.33
C ASN A 28 5.16 2.36 13.73
N TYR A 29 4.17 2.50 12.86
CA TYR A 29 3.52 1.34 12.24
C TYR A 29 4.50 0.55 11.37
N LYS A 30 4.57 -0.76 11.62
CA LYS A 30 5.45 -1.70 10.91
C LYS A 30 4.65 -2.65 10.03
N GLY A 31 5.06 -2.78 8.77
CA GLY A 31 4.45 -3.72 7.82
C GLY A 31 4.85 -5.18 8.10
N LEU A 32 4.31 -6.11 7.30
CA LEU A 32 4.61 -7.54 7.46
C LEU A 32 6.10 -7.86 7.30
N GLY A 33 6.82 -7.12 6.46
CA GLY A 33 8.28 -7.25 6.28
C GLY A 33 9.11 -7.05 7.54
N GLU A 34 8.56 -6.33 8.53
CA GLU A 34 9.24 -5.96 9.77
C GLU A 34 8.67 -6.66 11.02
N THR A 35 7.50 -7.30 10.89
CA THR A 35 6.76 -7.88 12.04
C THR A 35 6.73 -9.40 12.05
N VAL A 36 6.92 -10.07 10.91
CA VAL A 36 6.98 -11.54 10.85
C VAL A 36 8.35 -12.01 11.38
N GLU A 37 8.35 -12.68 12.54
CA GLU A 37 9.56 -13.26 13.14
C GLU A 37 10.26 -14.23 12.18
N HIS A 38 11.60 -14.17 12.18
CA HIS A 38 12.41 -14.74 11.10
C HIS A 38 12.92 -16.16 11.36
N HIS A 39 12.65 -16.75 12.53
CA HIS A 39 13.28 -18.01 12.93
C HIS A 39 12.66 -19.22 12.22
N GLY A 40 13.44 -19.87 11.34
CA GLY A 40 13.12 -21.17 10.75
C GLY A 40 12.50 -21.16 9.35
N PHE A 41 12.18 -19.99 8.77
CA PHE A 41 11.62 -19.91 7.42
C PHE A 41 12.69 -19.95 6.33
N ASN A 42 12.45 -20.72 5.28
CA ASN A 42 13.25 -20.66 4.06
C ASN A 42 12.93 -19.36 3.27
N PRO A 43 13.77 -18.95 2.30
CA PRO A 43 13.56 -17.71 1.55
C PRO A 43 12.22 -17.59 0.82
N ASN A 44 11.61 -18.71 0.39
CA ASN A 44 10.29 -18.70 -0.28
C ASN A 44 9.16 -18.47 0.73
N GLU A 45 9.21 -19.15 1.87
CA GLU A 45 8.25 -18.96 2.97
C GLU A 45 8.31 -17.53 3.49
N LYS A 46 9.52 -16.99 3.71
CA LYS A 46 9.71 -15.60 4.13
C LYS A 46 9.10 -14.62 3.13
N ARG A 47 9.32 -14.82 1.83
CA ARG A 47 8.72 -13.98 0.77
C ARG A 47 7.18 -14.04 0.80
N ASN A 48 6.60 -15.22 0.95
CA ASN A 48 5.16 -15.40 0.97
C ASN A 48 4.50 -14.79 2.22
N LEU A 49 5.18 -14.85 3.37
CA LEU A 49 4.66 -14.31 4.63
C LEU A 49 4.81 -12.79 4.75
N THR A 50 5.89 -12.23 4.21
CA THR A 50 6.20 -10.80 4.34
C THR A 50 5.75 -9.96 3.16
N TYR A 51 5.46 -10.60 2.03
CA TYR A 51 5.36 -9.98 0.71
C TYR A 51 6.57 -9.12 0.32
N GLN A 52 7.69 -9.18 1.05
CA GLN A 52 8.78 -8.20 0.98
C GLN A 52 8.26 -6.75 1.04
N GLN A 53 7.25 -6.53 1.88
CA GLN A 53 6.65 -5.22 2.06
C GLN A 53 7.59 -4.33 2.88
N TYR A 54 8.14 -3.33 2.22
CA TYR A 54 8.85 -2.22 2.86
C TYR A 54 8.16 -0.93 2.49
N PHE A 55 8.03 -0.04 3.47
CA PHE A 55 7.44 1.26 3.23
C PHE A 55 8.42 2.19 2.50
N THR A 56 7.89 2.94 1.54
CA THR A 56 8.62 4.04 0.90
C THR A 56 9.04 5.06 1.96
N PRO A 57 10.34 5.46 2.02
CA PRO A 57 10.80 6.48 2.96
C PRO A 57 10.09 7.82 2.77
N TYR A 58 9.77 8.53 3.86
CA TYR A 58 9.05 9.81 3.80
C TYR A 58 9.70 10.88 2.89
N PRO A 59 11.04 11.05 2.87
CA PRO A 59 11.67 12.00 1.95
C PRO A 59 11.39 11.69 0.47
N VAL A 60 11.29 10.42 0.11
CA VAL A 60 10.98 10.00 -1.27
C VAL A 60 9.52 10.31 -1.59
N ILE A 61 8.60 10.04 -0.66
CA ILE A 61 7.17 10.36 -0.85
C ILE A 61 7.00 11.87 -1.03
N GLN A 62 7.60 12.67 -0.14
CA GLN A 62 7.51 14.13 -0.22
C GLN A 62 8.11 14.67 -1.52
N PHE A 63 9.23 14.11 -1.98
CA PHE A 63 9.82 14.45 -3.27
C PHE A 63 8.85 14.19 -4.42
N ILE A 64 8.22 13.01 -4.48
CA ILE A 64 7.26 12.64 -5.53
C ILE A 64 6.03 13.57 -5.49
N THR A 65 5.46 13.81 -4.31
CA THR A 65 4.32 14.72 -4.14
C THR A 65 4.62 16.12 -4.66
N ARG A 66 5.82 16.65 -4.36
CA ARG A 66 6.29 17.95 -4.83
C ARG A 66 6.51 17.99 -6.34
N ALA A 67 7.17 16.97 -6.88
CA ALA A 67 7.45 16.87 -8.31
C ALA A 67 6.16 16.86 -9.15
N LEU A 68 5.08 16.30 -8.61
CA LEU A 68 3.76 16.26 -9.24
C LEU A 68 2.84 17.42 -8.82
N ASN A 69 3.33 18.33 -7.97
CA ASN A 69 2.58 19.46 -7.40
C ASN A 69 1.25 19.06 -6.71
N LEU A 70 1.17 17.84 -6.16
CA LEU A 70 -0.05 17.29 -5.56
C LEU A 70 -0.39 17.89 -4.19
N GLU A 71 0.58 18.54 -3.55
CA GLU A 71 0.37 19.30 -2.32
C GLU A 71 -0.39 20.62 -2.56
N ASN A 72 -0.38 21.14 -3.80
CA ASN A 72 -1.07 22.38 -4.17
C ASN A 72 -2.23 22.14 -5.16
N THR A 73 -2.42 20.92 -5.65
CA THR A 73 -3.47 20.60 -6.62
C THR A 73 -4.76 20.22 -5.89
N GLU A 74 -5.77 21.08 -5.96
CA GLU A 74 -7.06 20.81 -5.34
C GLU A 74 -7.86 19.72 -6.09
N LYS A 75 -8.65 18.94 -5.35
CA LYS A 75 -9.69 18.02 -5.86
C LYS A 75 -9.19 16.92 -6.81
N ALA A 76 -7.88 16.72 -6.90
CA ALA A 76 -7.25 15.60 -7.59
C ALA A 76 -7.84 14.27 -7.10
N ILE A 77 -7.93 13.29 -7.99
CA ILE A 77 -8.26 11.90 -7.68
C ILE A 77 -6.97 11.09 -7.74
N VAL A 78 -6.55 10.56 -6.59
CA VAL A 78 -5.30 9.80 -6.46
C VAL A 78 -5.58 8.35 -6.11
N LEU A 79 -4.97 7.44 -6.87
CA LEU A 79 -5.03 5.99 -6.64
C LEU A 79 -3.70 5.44 -6.11
N ASP A 80 -3.76 4.60 -5.09
CA ASP A 80 -2.72 3.62 -4.77
C ASP A 80 -3.38 2.24 -4.64
N ASN A 81 -3.09 1.33 -5.57
CA ASN A 81 -3.72 0.00 -5.62
C ASN A 81 -3.02 -1.04 -4.72
N SER A 82 -2.06 -0.61 -3.91
CA SER A 82 -1.33 -1.42 -2.94
C SER A 82 -0.95 -0.55 -1.74
N CYS A 83 -1.95 0.14 -1.18
CA CYS A 83 -1.70 1.35 -0.40
C CYS A 83 -1.03 1.12 0.95
N GLY A 84 -0.99 -0.11 1.47
CA GLY A 84 -0.52 -0.39 2.82
C GLY A 84 -1.29 0.46 3.83
N MET A 85 -0.56 1.13 4.72
CA MET A 85 -1.12 2.11 5.67
C MET A 85 -1.44 3.49 5.05
N GLY A 86 -1.23 3.68 3.74
CA GLY A 86 -1.52 4.95 3.05
C GLY A 86 -0.40 5.99 3.11
N ARG A 87 0.88 5.59 3.20
CA ARG A 87 2.01 6.54 3.30
C ARG A 87 2.11 7.48 2.10
N MET A 88 1.80 7.00 0.89
CA MET A 88 1.80 7.82 -0.34
C MET A 88 0.84 9.01 -0.27
N PHE A 89 -0.16 8.95 0.61
CA PHE A 89 -1.17 9.99 0.74
C PHE A 89 -0.79 11.10 1.74
N ARG A 90 0.28 10.92 2.53
CA ARG A 90 0.60 11.77 3.70
C ARG A 90 0.71 13.26 3.37
N TYR A 91 1.24 13.60 2.20
CA TYR A 91 1.54 14.99 1.81
C TYR A 91 0.59 15.54 0.73
N LEU A 92 -0.47 14.80 0.37
CA LEU A 92 -1.44 15.26 -0.62
C LEU A 92 -2.24 16.47 -0.10
N HIS A 93 -2.73 17.29 -1.03
CA HIS A 93 -3.61 18.40 -0.68
C HIS A 93 -4.86 17.88 0.08
N PRO A 94 -5.37 18.56 1.13
CA PRO A 94 -6.50 18.07 1.94
C PRO A 94 -7.79 17.79 1.16
N SER A 95 -8.00 18.46 0.02
CA SER A 95 -9.17 18.22 -0.84
C SER A 95 -9.01 17.05 -1.82
N THR A 96 -7.91 16.30 -1.74
CA THR A 96 -7.65 15.15 -2.62
C THR A 96 -8.64 14.02 -2.33
N ARG A 97 -9.23 13.47 -3.40
CA ARG A 97 -10.06 12.27 -3.33
C ARG A 97 -9.16 11.04 -3.46
N ILE A 98 -9.00 10.33 -2.35
CA ILE A 98 -8.10 9.18 -2.26
C ILE A 98 -8.87 7.88 -2.54
N ILE A 99 -8.29 7.04 -3.40
CA ILE A 99 -8.69 5.65 -3.63
C ILE A 99 -7.51 4.76 -3.25
N GLY A 100 -7.69 3.92 -2.24
CA GLY A 100 -6.68 2.95 -1.79
C GLY A 100 -7.21 1.53 -1.93
N ILE A 101 -6.37 0.59 -2.37
CA ILE A 101 -6.67 -0.85 -2.32
C ILE A 101 -5.57 -1.52 -1.51
N GLU A 102 -5.97 -2.33 -0.53
CA GLU A 102 -5.05 -3.09 0.31
C GLU A 102 -5.65 -4.46 0.63
N LYS A 103 -4.87 -5.51 0.46
CA LYS A 103 -5.30 -6.90 0.69
C LYS A 103 -5.16 -7.29 2.16
N GLU A 104 -4.12 -6.79 2.82
CA GLU A 104 -3.78 -7.11 4.20
C GLU A 104 -4.67 -6.35 5.19
N GLU A 105 -5.33 -7.08 6.09
CA GLU A 105 -6.35 -6.52 6.98
C GLU A 105 -5.82 -5.43 7.91
N LYS A 106 -4.66 -5.65 8.51
CA LYS A 106 -4.11 -4.75 9.52
C LYS A 106 -3.71 -3.42 8.86
N ALA A 107 -3.00 -3.46 7.75
CA ALA A 107 -2.62 -2.30 6.96
C ALA A 107 -3.86 -1.55 6.45
N TYR A 108 -4.87 -2.28 5.97
CA TYR A 108 -6.18 -1.71 5.61
C TYR A 108 -6.82 -0.94 6.77
N LYS A 109 -6.86 -1.52 7.98
CA LYS A 109 -7.42 -0.86 9.18
C LYS A 109 -6.65 0.41 9.52
N VAL A 110 -5.32 0.38 9.47
CA VAL A 110 -4.48 1.55 9.70
C VAL A 110 -4.72 2.64 8.64
N ALA A 111 -4.78 2.28 7.36
CA ALA A 111 -5.07 3.23 6.30
C ALA A 111 -6.44 3.88 6.46
N LYS A 112 -7.48 3.10 6.80
CA LYS A 112 -8.83 3.63 7.00
C LYS A 112 -8.92 4.55 8.21
N ALA A 113 -8.15 4.27 9.26
CA ALA A 113 -8.04 5.14 10.43
C ALA A 113 -7.28 6.44 10.11
N LEU A 114 -6.19 6.37 9.34
CA LEU A 114 -5.43 7.54 8.91
C LEU A 114 -6.14 8.36 7.82
N PHE A 115 -7.08 7.79 7.07
CA PHE A 115 -7.78 8.48 5.99
C PHE A 115 -9.27 8.13 6.02
N PRO A 116 -10.02 8.64 7.02
CA PRO A 116 -11.43 8.25 7.23
C PRO A 116 -12.33 8.58 6.04
N ASP A 117 -12.09 9.73 5.38
CA ASP A 117 -12.86 10.20 4.22
C ASP A 117 -12.44 9.54 2.89
N ALA A 118 -11.34 8.78 2.89
CA ALA A 118 -10.86 8.10 1.70
C ALA A 118 -11.66 6.82 1.38
N ARG A 119 -11.70 6.49 0.09
CA ARG A 119 -12.20 5.20 -0.39
C ARG A 119 -11.09 4.16 -0.30
N ILE A 120 -10.90 3.58 0.89
CA ILE A 120 -9.99 2.45 1.10
C ILE A 120 -10.77 1.15 0.97
N ILE A 121 -10.32 0.24 0.13
CA ILE A 121 -10.98 -1.03 -0.20
C ILE A 121 -10.09 -2.19 0.27
N ARG A 122 -10.67 -3.11 1.05
CA ARG A 122 -10.00 -4.35 1.45
C ARG A 122 -10.25 -5.45 0.43
N ASP A 123 -9.39 -5.56 -0.57
CA ASP A 123 -9.48 -6.60 -1.61
C ASP A 123 -8.14 -6.76 -2.34
N ASP A 124 -8.05 -7.78 -3.19
CA ASP A 124 -6.97 -7.92 -4.15
C ASP A 124 -7.14 -6.93 -5.31
N LEU A 125 -6.07 -6.21 -5.68
CA LEU A 125 -6.09 -5.22 -6.76
C LEU A 125 -6.61 -5.79 -8.07
N ILE A 126 -6.45 -7.10 -8.30
CA ILE A 126 -6.86 -7.79 -9.52
C ILE A 126 -8.38 -7.73 -9.75
N ASN A 127 -9.15 -7.48 -8.70
CA ASN A 127 -10.60 -7.31 -8.73
C ASN A 127 -11.03 -5.86 -9.04
N HIS A 128 -10.06 -4.93 -9.09
CA HIS A 128 -10.29 -3.49 -9.18
C HIS A 128 -9.59 -2.86 -10.38
N ILE A 129 -9.93 -3.34 -11.57
CA ILE A 129 -9.51 -2.69 -12.82
C ILE A 129 -10.36 -1.44 -13.00
N LEU A 130 -9.73 -0.27 -12.86
CA LEU A 130 -10.43 0.98 -13.10
C LEU A 130 -10.44 1.31 -14.61
N PRO A 131 -11.51 1.93 -15.13
CA PRO A 131 -11.54 2.42 -16.51
C PRO A 131 -10.43 3.44 -16.78
N PHE A 132 -9.99 3.53 -18.03
CA PHE A 132 -9.05 4.55 -18.48
C PHE A 132 -9.52 5.96 -18.08
N LYS A 133 -8.61 6.80 -17.57
CA LYS A 133 -8.87 8.18 -17.08
C LYS A 133 -9.90 8.30 -15.95
N SER A 134 -10.07 7.27 -15.13
CA SER A 134 -10.92 7.35 -13.93
C SER A 134 -10.30 8.14 -12.78
N VAL A 135 -8.99 8.40 -12.83
CA VAL A 135 -8.20 9.09 -11.80
C VAL A 135 -7.25 10.09 -12.46
N ASP A 136 -6.81 11.11 -11.70
CA ASP A 136 -5.86 12.11 -12.19
C ASP A 136 -4.41 11.61 -12.07
N VAL A 137 -4.09 10.91 -10.97
CA VAL A 137 -2.76 10.36 -10.71
C VAL A 137 -2.85 8.99 -10.04
N SER A 138 -1.97 8.07 -10.45
CA SER A 138 -1.71 6.82 -9.74
C SER A 138 -0.35 6.87 -9.05
N LEU A 139 -0.33 6.86 -7.72
CA LEU A 139 0.88 6.79 -6.87
C LEU A 139 1.00 5.37 -6.32
N ILE A 140 1.71 4.50 -7.03
CA ILE A 140 1.69 3.06 -6.78
C ILE A 140 3.11 2.56 -6.47
N ASN A 141 3.29 1.82 -5.37
CA ASN A 141 4.53 1.10 -5.04
C ASN A 141 4.20 -0.30 -4.51
N PRO A 142 3.96 -1.29 -5.39
CA PRO A 142 3.51 -2.60 -4.98
C PRO A 142 4.68 -3.40 -4.40
N PRO A 143 4.44 -4.27 -3.39
CA PRO A 143 5.47 -5.15 -2.86
C PRO A 143 6.15 -6.00 -3.95
N PHE A 144 7.48 -6.12 -3.89
CA PHE A 144 8.31 -6.77 -4.92
C PHE A 144 7.90 -8.22 -5.22
N SER A 145 7.40 -8.97 -4.23
CA SER A 145 6.95 -10.35 -4.41
C SER A 145 5.47 -10.52 -4.75
N MET A 146 4.74 -9.44 -5.03
CA MET A 146 3.37 -9.58 -5.51
C MET A 146 3.34 -10.39 -6.80
N ARG A 147 2.46 -11.39 -6.86
CA ARG A 147 2.25 -12.24 -8.04
C ARG A 147 0.81 -12.08 -8.50
N LEU A 148 0.64 -11.82 -9.80
CA LEU A 148 -0.68 -11.83 -10.41
C LEU A 148 -1.05 -13.27 -10.77
N GLU A 149 -2.06 -13.81 -10.09
CA GLU A 149 -2.50 -15.20 -10.31
C GLU A 149 -3.40 -15.36 -11.55
N LYS A 150 -3.90 -14.25 -12.13
CA LYS A 150 -4.78 -14.26 -13.31
C LYS A 150 -4.06 -13.73 -14.56
N ARG A 151 -3.99 -14.56 -15.61
CA ARG A 151 -3.38 -14.24 -16.92
C ARG A 151 -4.07 -13.09 -17.65
N ASP A 152 -5.40 -13.09 -17.60
CA ASP A 152 -6.28 -12.08 -18.21
C ASP A 152 -6.97 -11.29 -17.09
N SER A 153 -6.14 -10.57 -16.34
CA SER A 153 -6.60 -9.62 -15.32
C SER A 153 -7.16 -8.35 -15.93
N GLY A 154 -7.22 -8.20 -17.27
CA GLY A 154 -7.63 -6.95 -17.94
C GLY A 154 -6.69 -5.76 -17.69
N LEU A 155 -5.62 -5.95 -16.91
CA LEU A 155 -4.59 -4.94 -16.65
C LEU A 155 -3.66 -4.81 -17.87
N TYR A 156 -3.47 -3.58 -18.34
CA TYR A 156 -2.56 -3.30 -19.44
C TYR A 156 -1.11 -3.64 -19.02
N ASN A 157 -0.37 -4.34 -19.89
CA ASN A 157 1.00 -4.85 -19.67
C ASN A 157 1.19 -5.86 -18.51
N ALA A 158 0.14 -6.30 -17.83
CA ALA A 158 0.22 -7.32 -16.78
C ALA A 158 0.06 -8.74 -17.37
N ARG A 159 1.07 -9.23 -18.08
CA ARG A 159 1.09 -10.60 -18.62
C ARG A 159 1.97 -11.51 -17.78
N TRP A 160 1.65 -12.80 -17.77
CA TRP A 160 2.67 -13.79 -17.41
C TRP A 160 3.80 -13.67 -18.44
N GLY A 161 4.99 -13.32 -17.98
CA GLY A 161 6.24 -13.43 -18.72
C GLY A 161 6.56 -14.89 -19.00
N ALA A 162 7.75 -15.13 -19.58
CA ALA A 162 8.12 -16.43 -20.16
C ALA A 162 8.02 -17.66 -19.23
N ARG A 163 7.82 -17.48 -17.92
CA ARG A 163 7.78 -18.53 -16.90
C ARG A 163 6.37 -18.93 -16.41
N GLY A 164 5.30 -18.33 -16.93
CA GLY A 164 3.92 -18.75 -16.62
C GLY A 164 3.40 -18.34 -15.23
N PRO A 165 2.25 -18.88 -14.78
CA PRO A 165 1.62 -18.51 -13.52
C PRO A 165 2.53 -18.78 -12.31
N GLY A 166 2.48 -17.90 -11.31
CA GLY A 166 3.31 -18.03 -10.10
C GLY A 166 4.78 -17.63 -10.29
N SER A 167 5.19 -17.16 -11.47
CA SER A 167 6.49 -16.52 -11.66
C SER A 167 6.40 -15.03 -11.36
N SER A 168 7.45 -14.46 -10.76
CA SER A 168 7.58 -13.03 -10.49
C SER A 168 7.82 -12.30 -11.82
N VAL A 169 6.76 -12.13 -12.60
CA VAL A 169 6.84 -11.39 -13.84
C VAL A 169 6.48 -9.96 -13.52
N GLU A 170 7.52 -9.13 -13.52
CA GLU A 170 7.48 -7.67 -13.59
C GLU A 170 6.41 -7.03 -12.70
N SER A 171 6.62 -7.15 -11.40
CA SER A 171 5.95 -6.34 -10.35
C SER A 171 6.06 -4.82 -10.58
N HIS A 172 6.76 -4.38 -11.64
CA HIS A 172 7.05 -2.98 -11.98
C HIS A 172 6.18 -2.43 -13.12
N ILE A 173 5.28 -3.22 -13.70
CA ILE A 173 4.56 -2.84 -14.93
C ILE A 173 3.09 -2.44 -14.71
N ILE A 174 2.56 -2.55 -13.49
CA ILE A 174 1.28 -1.90 -13.15
C ILE A 174 1.53 -0.42 -12.83
N MET A 175 2.22 0.29 -13.74
CA MET A 175 2.73 1.66 -13.52
C MET A 175 2.46 2.59 -14.71
N TYR A 176 1.47 2.29 -15.55
CA TYR A 176 1.05 3.23 -16.59
C TYR A 176 -0.46 3.11 -16.83
N VAL A 177 -1.21 4.06 -16.25
CA VAL A 177 -2.41 4.57 -16.90
C VAL A 177 -2.22 6.07 -17.01
N ILE A 178 -1.77 6.50 -18.19
CA ILE A 178 -1.86 7.89 -18.67
C ILE A 178 -3.33 8.24 -18.96
#